data_AF-A0A4Q7QTI6-F1
#
_entry.id   AF-A0A4Q7QTI6-F1
#
_cell.length_a   1.000
_cell.length_b   1.000
_cell.length_c   1.000
_cell.angle_alpha   90.00
_cell.angle_beta   90.00
_cell.angle_gamma   90.00
#
_symmetry.space_group_name_H-M   'P 1'
#
loop_
_entity.id
_entity.type
_entity.pdbx_description
1 polymer ?
#
loop_
_entity_poly.entity_id
_entity_poly.type
_entity_poly.pdbx_seq_one_letter_code
_entity_poly.pdbx_strand_id
1 'polypeptide(L)' 'MEKKKVTHLVYNLLVILTALIMGIYHFPSTLSQFAFLIIGIGIFFTLELIIPKAKRNLKLGFTISFLITFSLLFVITFWN' A
#
# COMPACT_ATOMS: atom_id res chain seq x y z
N MET A 1 24.61 8.32 5.91
CA MET A 1 23.37 7.60 6.33
C MET A 1 22.13 8.03 5.51
N GLU A 2 22.03 9.29 5.06
CA GLU A 2 20.86 9.79 4.30
C GLU A 2 20.69 9.16 2.91
N LYS A 3 21.78 8.94 2.15
CA LYS A 3 21.69 8.36 0.79
C LYS A 3 21.01 6.98 0.75
N LYS A 4 21.21 6.14 1.77
CA LYS A 4 20.58 4.81 1.88
C LYS A 4 19.05 4.89 2.03
N LYS A 5 18.55 5.89 2.76
CA LYS A 5 17.10 6.11 2.95
C LYS A 5 16.44 6.56 1.66
N VAL A 6 17.09 7.42 0.89
CA VAL A 6 16.58 7.90 -0.40
C VAL A 6 16.46 6.74 -1.40
N THR A 7 17.48 5.87 -1.50
CA THR A 7 17.42 4.71 -2.42
C THR A 7 16.32 3.73 -2.03
N HIS A 8 16.12 3.45 -0.73
CA HIS A 8 15.01 2.61 -0.26
C HIS A 8 13.65 3.21 -0.59
N LEU A 9 13.50 4.53 -0.42
CA LEU A 9 12.25 5.23 -0.72
C LEU A 9 11.91 5.16 -2.22
N VAL A 10 12.90 5.44 -3.08
CA VAL A 10 12.73 5.37 -4.54
C VAL A 10 12.38 3.95 -4.99
N TYR A 11 13.03 2.93 -4.43
CA TYR A 11 12.70 1.54 -4.71
C TYR A 11 11.26 1.21 -4.32
N ASN A 12 10.83 1.60 -3.11
CA ASN A 12 9.47 1.36 -2.64
C ASN A 12 8.43 2.05 -3.53
N LEU A 13 8.73 3.28 -3.98
CA LEU A 13 7.87 4.03 -4.89
C LEU A 13 7.72 3.33 -6.25
N LEU A 14 8.80 2.78 -6.80
CA LEU A 14 8.78 2.03 -8.06
C LEU A 14 7.97 0.74 -7.94
N VAL A 15 8.08 0.04 -6.81
CA VAL A 15 7.25 -1.15 -6.52
C VAL A 15 5.77 -0.78 -6.43
N ILE A 16 5.43 0.34 -5.78
CA ILE A 16 4.05 0.84 -5.70
C ILE A 16 3.51 1.18 -7.09
N LEU A 17 4.29 1.88 -7.92
CA LEU A 17 3.91 2.27 -9.27
C LEU A 17 3.64 1.06 -10.18
N THR A 18 4.54 0.07 -10.16
CA THR A 18 4.38 -1.15 -10.95
C THR A 18 3.19 -1.99 -10.49
N ALA A 19 2.99 -2.11 -9.18
CA ALA A 19 1.82 -2.77 -8.63
C ALA A 19 0.52 -2.01 -8.96
N LEU A 20 0.52 -0.67 -9.00
CA LEU A 20 -0.65 0.13 -9.37
C LEU A 20 -1.05 -0.10 -10.82
N ILE A 21 -0.08 -0.11 -11.73
CA ILE A 21 -0.32 -0.38 -13.15
C ILE A 21 -0.89 -1.79 -13.33
N MET A 22 -0.28 -2.79 -12.68
CA MET A 22 -0.76 -4.18 -12.71
C MET A 22 -2.16 -4.31 -12.11
N GLY A 23 -2.43 -3.63 -11.01
CA GLY A 23 -3.71 -3.61 -10.31
C GLY A 23 -4.83 -3.03 -11.16
N ILE A 24 -4.59 -1.88 -11.79
CA ILE A 24 -5.59 -1.27 -12.68
C ILE A 24 -5.81 -2.12 -13.93
N TYR A 25 -4.75 -2.63 -14.55
CA TYR A 25 -4.86 -3.40 -15.78
C TYR A 25 -5.61 -4.73 -15.61
N HIS A 26 -5.46 -5.38 -14.47
CA HIS A 26 -6.09 -6.66 -14.18
C HIS A 26 -7.41 -6.53 -13.41
N PHE A 27 -7.96 -5.33 -13.20
CA PHE A 27 -9.21 -5.17 -12.45
C PHE A 27 -10.43 -5.68 -13.26
N PRO A 28 -11.39 -6.43 -12.68
CA PRO A 28 -11.54 -6.84 -11.27
C PRO A 28 -11.12 -8.31 -11.01
N SER A 29 -9.91 -8.71 -11.39
CA SER A 29 -9.40 -10.06 -11.08
C SER A 29 -8.77 -10.15 -9.69
N THR A 30 -8.62 -11.37 -9.17
CA THR A 30 -7.91 -11.64 -7.91
C THR A 30 -6.48 -11.10 -7.90
N LEU A 31 -5.84 -11.05 -9.06
CA LEU A 31 -4.48 -10.53 -9.23
C LEU A 31 -4.42 -9.02 -8.99
N SER A 32 -5.47 -8.28 -9.40
CA SER A 32 -5.57 -6.84 -9.11
C SER A 32 -5.72 -6.54 -7.63
N GLN A 33 -6.50 -7.37 -6.90
CA GLN A 33 -6.70 -7.21 -5.47
C GLN A 33 -5.40 -7.44 -4.70
N PHE A 34 -4.62 -8.46 -5.08
CA PHE A 34 -3.30 -8.69 -4.50
C PHE A 34 -2.34 -7.53 -4.78
N ALA A 35 -2.39 -6.97 -5.99
CA ALA A 35 -1.59 -5.79 -6.34
C ALA A 35 -1.97 -4.56 -5.49
N PHE A 36 -3.27 -4.30 -5.27
CA PHE A 36 -3.71 -3.22 -4.38
C PHE A 36 -3.30 -3.42 -2.91
N LEU A 37 -3.22 -4.67 -2.44
CA LEU A 37 -2.69 -4.97 -1.10
C LEU A 37 -1.20 -4.61 -1.00
N ILE A 38 -0.40 -5.00 -1.99
CA ILE A 38 1.03 -4.66 -2.06
C ILE A 38 1.23 -3.13 -2.07
N ILE A 39 0.41 -2.41 -2.83
CA ILE A 39 0.44 -0.94 -2.89
C ILE A 39 0.20 -0.33 -1.52
N GLY A 40 -0.81 -0.79 -0.79
CA GLY A 40 -1.10 -0.28 0.55
C GLY A 40 0.04 -0.49 1.54
N ILE A 41 0.63 -1.69 1.53
CA ILE A 41 1.80 -2.01 2.35
C ILE A 41 2.99 -1.13 1.94
N GLY A 42 3.23 -0.96 0.64
CA GLY A 42 4.28 -0.10 0.12
C GLY A 42 4.12 1.36 0.56
N ILE A 43 2.90 1.90 0.45
CA ILE A 43 2.57 3.27 0.90
C ILE A 43 2.81 3.41 2.40
N PHE A 44 2.45 2.39 3.18
CA PHE A 44 2.66 2.39 4.63
C PHE A 44 4.14 2.48 5.02
N PHE A 45 4.99 1.64 4.42
CA PHE A 45 6.44 1.69 4.63
C PHE A 45 7.06 3.01 4.13
N THR A 46 6.51 3.57 3.05
CA THR A 46 6.98 4.85 2.50
C THR A 46 6.63 6.01 3.44
N LEU A 47 5.43 6.02 4.01
CA LEU A 47 5.01 7.01 5.01
C LEU A 47 5.85 6.93 6.29
N GLU A 48 6.25 5.72 6.71
CA GLU A 48 7.17 5.52 7.85
C GLU A 48 8.56 6.12 7.60
N LEU A 49 9.06 6.04 6.37
CA LEU A 49 10.35 6.64 5.98
C LEU A 49 10.29 8.17 5.87
N ILE A 50 9.17 8.72 5.39
CA ILE A 50 8.98 10.17 5.19
C ILE A 50 8.64 10.89 6.50
N ILE A 51 7.80 10.28 7.35
CA ILE A 51 7.32 10.88 8.60
C ILE A 51 7.79 10.02 9.80
N PRO A 52 9.08 10.05 10.15
CA PRO A 52 9.63 9.24 11.24
C PRO A 52 9.07 9.59 12.63
N LYS A 53 8.34 10.72 12.76
CA LYS A 53 7.66 11.16 13.99
C LYS A 53 6.14 11.09 13.91
N ALA A 54 5.56 10.33 12.97
CA ALA A 54 4.13 10.10 12.96
C ALA A 54 3.72 9.45 14.31
N LYS A 55 2.80 10.10 15.06
CA LYS A 55 2.29 9.55 16.33
C LYS A 55 1.80 8.13 16.07
N ARG A 56 2.22 7.17 16.92
CA ARG A 56 1.88 5.74 16.81
C ARG A 56 0.38 5.47 16.57
N ASN A 57 -0.47 6.34 17.11
CA ASN A 57 -1.93 6.27 16.98
C ASN A 57 -2.41 6.59 15.54
N LEU A 58 -1.73 7.48 14.84
CA LEU A 58 -2.04 7.83 13.44
C LEU A 58 -1.58 6.71 12.50
N LYS A 59 -0.44 6.07 12.82
CA LYS A 59 0.05 4.86 12.13
C LYS A 59 -0.96 3.71 12.23
N LEU A 60 -1.40 3.39 13.46
CA LEU A 60 -2.41 2.37 13.70
C LEU A 60 -3.76 2.71 13.04
N GLY A 61 -4.21 3.96 13.13
CA GLY A 61 -5.46 4.40 12.50
C GLY A 61 -5.44 4.23 10.99
N PHE A 62 -4.33 4.55 10.33
CA PHE A 62 -4.18 4.37 8.89
C PHE A 62 -4.13 2.89 8.49
N THR A 63 -3.40 2.05 9.25
CA THR A 63 -3.38 0.59 9.01
C THR A 63 -4.77 -0.01 9.15
N ILE A 64 -5.49 0.34 10.21
CA ILE A 64 -6.84 -0.17 10.48
C ILE A 64 -7.81 0.27 9.38
N SER A 65 -7.79 1.55 9.01
CA SER A 65 -8.64 2.08 7.93
C SER A 65 -8.36 1.40 6.59
N PHE A 66 -7.07 1.21 6.25
CA PHE A 66 -6.68 0.50 5.04
C PHE A 66 -7.16 -0.95 5.04
N LEU A 67 -6.97 -1.68 6.14
CA LEU A 67 -7.41 -3.08 6.29
C LEU A 67 -8.92 -3.24 6.18
N ILE A 68 -9.68 -2.32 6.80
CA ILE A 68 -11.15 -2.31 6.71
C ILE A 68 -11.60 -2.06 5.27
N THR A 69 -11.05 -1.04 4.62
CA THR A 69 -11.40 -0.68 3.24
C THR A 69 -11.04 -1.82 2.27
N PHE A 70 -9.88 -2.43 2.45
CA PHE A 70 -9.44 -3.56 1.65
C PHE A 70 -10.34 -4.79 1.84
N SER A 71 -10.70 -5.11 3.08
CA SER A 71 -11.58 -6.24 3.40
C SER A 71 -12.98 -6.04 2.82
N LEU A 72 -13.52 -4.82 2.87
CA LEU A 72 -14.80 -4.47 2.26
C LEU A 72 -14.78 -4.65 0.74
N LEU A 73 -13.75 -4.12 0.06
CA LEU A 73 -13.57 -4.29 -1.38
C LEU A 73 -13.43 -5.77 -1.76
N PHE A 74 -12.72 -6.56 -0.96
CA PHE A 74 -12.56 -7.99 -1.17
C PHE A 74 -13.89 -8.73 -1.09
N VAL A 75 -14.70 -8.46 -0.05
CA VAL A 75 -16.02 -9.09 0.12
C VAL A 75 -16.96 -8.71 -1.03
N ILE A 76 -17.01 -7.45 -1.43
CA ILE A 76 -17.86 -7.00 -2.55
C ILE A 76 -17.47 -7.70 -3.85
N THR A 77 -16.18 -7.90 -4.10
CA THR A 77 -15.71 -8.48 -5.38
C THR A 77 -15.84 -10.00 -5.45
N PHE A 78 -15.82 -10.70 -4.30
CA PHE A 78 -15.90 -12.17 -4.27
C PHE A 78 -17.29 -12.72 -3.96
N TRP A 79 -18.15 -11.92 -3.31
CA TRP A 79 -19.52 -12.32 -2.97
C TRP A 79 -20.53 -11.93 -4.08
N ASN A 80 -20.10 -11.16 -5.08
CA ASN A 80 -20.87 -10.81 -6.27
C ASN A 80 -20.33 -11.55 -7.49
#